data_AF-A0A800FK16-F1
#
_entry.id   AF-A0A800FK16-F1
#
_cell.length_a   1.000
_cell.length_b   1.000
_cell.length_c   1.000
_cell.angle_alpha   90.00
_cell.angle_beta   90.00
_cell.angle_gamma   90.00
#
_symmetry.space_group_name_H-M   'P 1'
#
loop_
_entity.id
_entity.type
_entity.pdbx_description
1 polymer ?
#
loop_
_entity_poly.entity_id
_entity_poly.type
_entity_poly.pdbx_seq_one_letter_code
_entity_poly.pdbx_strand_id
1 'polypeptide(L)'
;MIGFIPDLEMIQITSRPMNIMDGDVPKPIIVTREEWGAEPPKYSYSNHPYIDKLTLHHAACCSAENLAEGKSQVRWIQDFHQNGRGWNDIAYHFLVDRGGNIYQGRPETVIGSHVGGANTGNIGVCLLGCYHPPEENCFQTMTPESRESIMQLFGWISDAYQQNPASLLGHRDYFGTTACPGDNVWYELPSIRIDIVDYIESMEIPPIYFSHSAYPNPFSNQVIFSFELKNAANISIDIYDLLGRKVKSLGNKSIGPGNMSLSWDGKNDLGEKLSNGMYFAQPDKNSNLEMVKLVMMKN
;
A
#
# COMPACT_ATOMS: atom_id res chain seq x y z
N MET A 1 15.53 -51.21 -6.33
CA MET A 1 15.29 -50.64 -4.99
C MET A 1 14.90 -49.19 -5.23
N ILE A 2 13.60 -48.93 -5.32
CA ILE A 2 13.03 -47.65 -5.72
C ILE A 2 12.79 -46.88 -4.42
N GLY A 3 13.54 -45.80 -4.21
CA GLY A 3 13.39 -44.93 -3.05
C GLY A 3 12.16 -44.06 -3.23
N PHE A 4 11.21 -44.21 -2.31
CA PHE A 4 10.07 -43.31 -2.15
C PHE A 4 10.57 -41.91 -1.76
N ILE A 5 10.22 -40.91 -2.56
CA ILE A 5 10.25 -39.50 -2.14
C ILE A 5 8.88 -39.24 -1.51
N PRO A 6 8.77 -38.75 -0.26
CA PRO A 6 7.48 -38.46 0.33
C PRO A 6 6.86 -37.25 -0.39
N ASP A 7 5.56 -37.37 -0.68
CA ASP A 7 4.74 -36.32 -1.25
C ASP A 7 4.92 -35.02 -0.46
N LEU A 8 5.41 -33.96 -1.11
CA LEU A 8 5.22 -32.61 -0.62
C LEU A 8 3.73 -32.33 -0.67
N GLU A 9 3.08 -32.31 0.49
CA GLU A 9 1.76 -31.73 0.64
C GLU A 9 1.79 -30.32 0.03
N MET A 10 1.15 -30.17 -1.13
CA MET A 10 0.79 -28.86 -1.65
C MET A 10 -0.08 -28.20 -0.60
N ILE A 11 0.50 -27.24 0.11
CA ILE A 11 -0.24 -26.26 0.89
C ILE A 11 -1.20 -25.61 -0.11
N GLN A 12 -2.46 -26.07 -0.10
CA GLN A 12 -3.55 -25.32 -0.70
C GLN A 12 -3.63 -24.02 0.09
N ILE A 13 -2.94 -22.99 -0.41
CA ILE A 13 -3.21 -21.59 -0.07
C ILE A 13 -4.60 -21.32 -0.62
N THR A 14 -5.60 -21.70 0.16
CA THR A 14 -6.99 -21.33 -0.04
C THR A 14 -7.01 -19.81 -0.14
N SER A 15 -7.48 -19.32 -1.29
CA SER A 15 -7.69 -17.91 -1.56
C SER A 15 -8.45 -17.29 -0.40
N ARG A 16 -7.79 -16.49 0.44
CA ARG A 16 -8.44 -15.72 1.49
C ARG A 16 -9.41 -14.76 0.79
N PRO A 17 -10.74 -14.91 0.95
CA PRO A 17 -11.68 -13.98 0.37
C PRO A 17 -11.54 -12.65 1.09
N MET A 18 -11.51 -11.58 0.31
CA MET A 18 -11.29 -10.22 0.76
C MET A 18 -12.62 -9.46 0.78
N ASN A 19 -12.79 -8.56 1.76
CA ASN A 19 -13.90 -7.62 1.76
C ASN A 19 -13.72 -6.60 0.63
N ILE A 20 -14.82 -6.15 0.04
CA ILE A 20 -14.80 -5.15 -1.03
C ILE A 20 -14.30 -3.81 -0.43
N MET A 21 -13.24 -3.25 -1.02
CA MET A 21 -12.47 -2.10 -0.53
C MET A 21 -13.11 -0.75 -0.90
N ASP A 22 -12.98 0.24 -0.01
CA ASP A 22 -13.72 1.53 -0.07
C ASP A 22 -12.84 2.76 -0.43
N GLY A 23 -11.62 2.58 -0.98
CA GLY A 23 -10.82 3.69 -1.53
C GLY A 23 -9.87 4.37 -0.52
N ASP A 24 -9.53 3.69 0.57
CA ASP A 24 -8.77 4.25 1.69
C ASP A 24 -7.24 4.10 1.57
N VAL A 25 -6.74 3.36 0.57
CA VAL A 25 -5.29 3.17 0.39
C VAL A 25 -4.70 4.38 -0.34
N PRO A 26 -3.72 5.10 0.26
CA PRO A 26 -3.19 6.31 -0.34
C PRO A 26 -2.42 6.00 -1.63
N LYS A 27 -2.63 6.82 -2.66
CA LYS A 27 -1.80 6.78 -3.87
C LYS A 27 -0.34 7.08 -3.48
N PRO A 28 0.63 6.20 -3.82
CA PRO A 28 2.02 6.42 -3.45
C PRO A 28 2.59 7.65 -4.16
N ILE A 29 3.76 8.10 -3.71
CA ILE A 29 4.49 9.18 -4.38
C ILE A 29 4.99 8.65 -5.73
N ILE A 30 4.59 9.31 -6.81
CA ILE A 30 4.91 8.91 -8.18
C ILE A 30 5.64 10.07 -8.86
N VAL A 31 6.80 9.76 -9.42
CA VAL A 31 7.52 10.64 -10.35
C VAL A 31 6.71 10.73 -11.63
N THR A 32 6.07 11.88 -11.81
CA THR A 32 5.18 12.18 -12.93
C THR A 32 5.94 12.20 -14.26
N ARG A 33 5.20 12.07 -15.36
CA ARG A 33 5.72 12.21 -16.72
C ARG A 33 6.50 13.50 -16.93
N GLU A 34 6.04 14.61 -16.38
CA GLU A 34 6.74 15.89 -16.47
C GLU A 34 8.07 15.85 -15.72
N GLU A 35 8.09 15.31 -14.50
CA GLU A 35 9.30 15.27 -13.66
C GLU A 35 10.43 14.41 -14.21
N TRP A 36 10.11 13.32 -14.93
CA TRP A 36 11.13 12.51 -15.60
C TRP A 36 11.40 12.94 -17.05
N GLY A 37 10.66 13.91 -17.59
CA GLY A 37 10.87 14.46 -18.93
C GLY A 37 10.37 13.54 -20.03
N ALA A 38 9.13 13.07 -19.91
CA ALA A 38 8.48 12.22 -20.89
C ALA A 38 8.17 12.95 -22.20
N GLU A 39 8.46 12.29 -23.31
CA GLU A 39 7.90 12.69 -24.61
C GLU A 39 6.38 12.45 -24.63
N PRO A 40 5.61 13.21 -25.42
CA PRO A 40 4.19 12.94 -25.62
C PRO A 40 3.97 11.61 -26.36
N PRO A 41 2.80 10.97 -26.22
CA PRO A 41 2.44 9.83 -27.07
C PRO A 41 2.42 10.24 -28.55
N LYS A 42 2.77 9.30 -29.44
CA LYS A 42 2.75 9.54 -30.90
C LYS A 42 1.35 9.79 -31.45
N TYR A 43 0.31 9.26 -30.79
CA TYR A 43 -1.09 9.41 -31.12
C TYR A 43 -1.99 9.17 -29.90
N SER A 44 -3.30 9.46 -30.03
CA SER A 44 -4.27 9.34 -28.93
C SER A 44 -4.34 7.92 -28.35
N TYR A 45 -4.58 7.84 -27.05
CA TYR A 45 -4.80 6.58 -26.35
C TYR A 45 -6.21 6.03 -26.52
N SER A 46 -6.32 4.72 -26.36
CA SER A 46 -7.59 4.03 -26.13
C SER A 46 -7.75 3.76 -24.64
N ASN A 47 -8.93 4.06 -24.08
CA ASN A 47 -9.22 3.79 -22.68
C ASN A 47 -9.47 2.30 -22.44
N HIS A 48 -9.16 1.84 -21.24
CA HIS A 48 -9.65 0.56 -20.74
C HIS A 48 -11.19 0.59 -20.62
N PRO A 49 -11.91 -0.42 -21.15
CA PRO A 49 -13.35 -0.56 -20.92
C PRO A 49 -13.67 -1.07 -19.50
N TYR A 50 -12.70 -1.74 -18.87
CA TYR A 50 -12.71 -2.30 -17.53
C TYR A 50 -11.26 -2.55 -17.12
N ILE A 51 -10.99 -2.77 -15.84
CA ILE A 51 -9.70 -3.23 -15.31
C ILE A 51 -9.97 -4.53 -14.55
N ASP A 52 -9.22 -5.59 -14.85
CA ASP A 52 -9.41 -6.95 -14.32
C ASP A 52 -8.10 -7.76 -14.23
N LYS A 53 -6.97 -7.16 -14.60
CA LYS A 53 -5.65 -7.80 -14.67
C LYS A 53 -4.57 -6.88 -14.14
N LEU A 54 -3.62 -7.49 -13.44
CA LEU A 54 -2.42 -6.85 -12.92
C LEU A 54 -1.21 -7.65 -13.40
N THR A 55 -0.19 -6.99 -13.94
CA THR A 55 1.03 -7.69 -14.41
C THR A 55 2.30 -7.04 -13.87
N LEU A 56 3.18 -7.85 -13.29
CA LEU A 56 4.54 -7.46 -12.96
C LEU A 56 5.51 -7.90 -14.07
N HIS A 57 6.32 -6.96 -14.52
CA HIS A 57 7.38 -7.12 -15.51
C HIS A 57 8.74 -6.81 -14.90
N HIS A 58 9.80 -7.20 -15.62
CA HIS A 58 11.10 -6.56 -15.49
C HIS A 58 11.51 -5.89 -16.81
N ALA A 59 12.50 -5.01 -16.76
CA ALA A 59 13.03 -4.35 -17.95
C ALA A 59 13.94 -5.27 -18.78
N ALA A 60 14.53 -6.32 -18.16
CA ALA A 60 15.51 -7.23 -18.75
C ALA A 60 16.80 -6.54 -19.26
N CYS A 61 17.01 -5.31 -18.81
CA CYS A 61 18.17 -4.46 -19.02
C CYS A 61 18.06 -3.34 -17.99
N CYS A 62 18.80 -2.24 -18.13
CA CYS A 62 18.34 -0.93 -17.69
C CYS A 62 17.91 -0.88 -16.20
N SER A 63 18.88 -1.08 -15.32
CA SER A 63 18.76 -0.98 -13.86
C SER A 63 19.04 0.45 -13.39
N ALA A 64 18.48 0.85 -12.25
CA ALA A 64 18.77 2.13 -11.60
C ALA A 64 18.66 1.99 -10.08
N GLU A 65 19.60 2.61 -9.35
CA GLU A 65 19.65 2.56 -7.87
C GLU A 65 19.16 3.86 -7.22
N ASN A 66 18.94 4.91 -8.02
CA ASN A 66 18.52 6.23 -7.53
C ASN A 66 17.68 6.98 -8.58
N LEU A 67 17.06 8.07 -8.12
CA LEU A 67 16.14 8.88 -8.91
C LEU A 67 16.75 9.43 -10.22
N ALA A 68 18.01 9.86 -10.20
CA ALA A 68 18.64 10.46 -11.39
C ALA A 68 18.90 9.39 -12.47
N GLU A 69 19.38 8.22 -12.06
CA GLU A 69 19.52 7.06 -12.93
C GLU A 69 18.17 6.57 -13.44
N GLY A 70 17.17 6.42 -12.56
CA GLY A 70 15.87 5.88 -12.93
C GLY A 70 15.13 6.78 -13.92
N LYS A 71 15.16 8.11 -13.74
CA LYS A 71 14.66 9.06 -14.76
C LYS A 71 15.35 8.85 -16.11
N SER A 72 16.65 8.58 -16.12
CA SER A 72 17.41 8.36 -17.35
C SER A 72 17.06 7.03 -18.02
N GLN A 73 16.90 5.95 -17.25
CA GLN A 73 16.49 4.65 -17.76
C GLN A 73 15.05 4.67 -18.29
N VAL A 74 14.12 5.33 -17.60
CA VAL A 74 12.72 5.44 -18.04
C VAL A 74 12.61 6.19 -19.36
N ARG A 75 13.36 7.30 -19.53
CA ARG A 75 13.47 8.01 -20.82
C ARG A 75 14.01 7.12 -21.93
N TRP A 76 15.07 6.36 -21.65
CA TRP A 76 15.64 5.43 -22.63
C TRP A 76 14.63 4.34 -23.04
N ILE A 77 13.89 3.77 -22.08
CA ILE A 77 12.85 2.77 -22.36
C ILE A 77 11.73 3.39 -23.21
N GLN A 78 11.31 4.63 -22.93
CA GLN A 78 10.33 5.33 -23.75
C GLN A 78 10.83 5.53 -25.19
N ASP A 79 12.06 6.04 -25.35
CA ASP A 79 12.68 6.27 -26.66
C ASP A 79 12.78 4.96 -27.46
N PHE A 80 13.26 3.89 -26.83
CA PHE A 80 13.33 2.58 -27.47
C PHE A 80 11.94 2.06 -27.88
N HIS A 81 10.92 2.23 -27.05
CA HIS A 81 9.55 1.82 -27.41
C HIS A 81 8.99 2.66 -28.56
N GLN A 82 9.13 3.98 -28.51
CA GLN A 82 8.57 4.88 -29.52
C GLN A 82 9.35 4.86 -30.83
N ASN A 83 10.66 5.08 -30.76
CA ASN A 83 11.52 5.30 -31.92
C ASN A 83 12.24 4.02 -32.35
N GLY A 84 12.51 3.10 -31.41
CA GLY A 84 13.07 1.77 -31.73
C GLY A 84 12.03 0.75 -32.19
N ARG A 85 10.84 0.72 -31.57
CA ARG A 85 9.77 -0.26 -31.88
C ARG A 85 8.56 0.34 -32.59
N GLY A 86 8.47 1.66 -32.74
CA GLY A 86 7.34 2.32 -33.38
C GLY A 86 6.05 2.33 -32.55
N TRP A 87 6.13 2.13 -31.24
CA TRP A 87 4.97 2.12 -30.36
C TRP A 87 4.47 3.53 -30.04
N ASN A 88 3.22 3.63 -29.60
CA ASN A 88 2.63 4.92 -29.24
C ASN A 88 3.42 5.64 -28.13
N ASP A 89 3.78 4.89 -27.10
CA ASP A 89 4.46 5.38 -25.91
C ASP A 89 5.11 4.19 -25.18
N ILE A 90 5.81 4.47 -24.09
CA ILE A 90 6.29 3.46 -23.14
C ILE A 90 5.21 2.42 -22.83
N ALA A 91 5.57 1.13 -22.78
CA ALA A 91 4.59 0.06 -22.78
C ALA A 91 3.77 -0.07 -21.48
N TYR A 92 4.38 0.31 -20.36
CA TYR A 92 3.89 0.06 -19.00
C TYR A 92 3.15 1.28 -18.43
N HIS A 93 2.32 1.07 -17.42
CA HIS A 93 1.65 2.16 -16.69
C HIS A 93 2.54 2.72 -15.60
N PHE A 94 3.35 1.87 -14.97
CA PHE A 94 4.33 2.27 -13.98
C PHE A 94 5.64 1.53 -14.16
N LEU A 95 6.72 2.15 -13.70
CA LEU A 95 8.03 1.52 -13.58
C LEU A 95 8.56 1.76 -12.17
N VAL A 96 9.32 0.81 -11.63
CA VAL A 96 9.86 0.89 -10.27
C VAL A 96 11.35 0.60 -10.32
N ASP A 97 12.18 1.50 -9.79
CA ASP A 97 13.62 1.29 -9.70
C ASP A 97 14.04 0.59 -8.39
N ARG A 98 15.32 0.21 -8.31
CA ARG A 98 15.88 -0.52 -7.16
C ARG A 98 15.99 0.33 -5.90
N GLY A 99 15.96 1.64 -6.04
CA GLY A 99 15.86 2.59 -4.93
C GLY A 99 14.43 2.85 -4.47
N GLY A 100 13.42 2.19 -5.04
CA GLY A 100 12.01 2.34 -4.68
C GLY A 100 11.32 3.58 -5.28
N ASN A 101 11.91 4.24 -6.29
CA ASN A 101 11.20 5.33 -6.96
C ASN A 101 10.19 4.73 -7.96
N ILE A 102 8.95 5.23 -7.91
CA ILE A 102 7.88 4.85 -8.83
C ILE A 102 7.74 5.92 -9.91
N TYR A 103 7.78 5.51 -11.18
CA TYR A 103 7.68 6.41 -12.34
C TYR A 103 6.37 6.17 -13.08
N GLN A 104 5.68 7.25 -13.42
CA GLN A 104 4.50 7.20 -14.26
C GLN A 104 4.88 6.90 -15.72
N GLY A 105 4.40 5.77 -16.25
CA GLY A 105 4.42 5.46 -17.67
C GLY A 105 3.16 6.02 -18.36
N ARG A 106 2.37 5.14 -18.98
CA ARG A 106 1.03 5.51 -19.48
C ARG A 106 0.06 5.78 -18.32
N PRO A 107 -0.97 6.62 -18.51
CA PRO A 107 -2.08 6.68 -17.57
C PRO A 107 -2.66 5.28 -17.33
N GLU A 108 -2.88 4.91 -16.07
CA GLU A 108 -3.39 3.59 -15.67
C GLU A 108 -4.80 3.27 -16.21
N THR A 109 -5.50 4.29 -16.73
CA THR A 109 -6.83 4.18 -17.34
C THR A 109 -6.80 3.87 -18.84
N VAL A 110 -5.62 3.86 -19.49
CA VAL A 110 -5.48 3.61 -20.93
C VAL A 110 -4.79 2.30 -21.24
N ILE A 111 -5.04 1.74 -22.43
CA ILE A 111 -4.47 0.46 -22.84
C ILE A 111 -2.95 0.56 -23.03
N GLY A 112 -2.23 -0.29 -22.29
CA GLY A 112 -0.78 -0.50 -22.41
C GLY A 112 -0.33 -1.24 -23.67
N SER A 113 0.97 -1.56 -23.74
CA SER A 113 1.55 -2.36 -24.81
C SER A 113 2.58 -3.37 -24.28
N HIS A 114 2.28 -3.94 -23.10
CA HIS A 114 3.23 -4.71 -22.29
C HIS A 114 2.98 -6.23 -22.32
N VAL A 115 1.74 -6.69 -22.57
CA VAL A 115 1.42 -8.11 -22.82
C VAL A 115 0.62 -8.24 -24.12
N GLY A 116 1.28 -8.66 -25.19
CA GLY A 116 0.63 -8.86 -26.50
C GLY A 116 -0.54 -9.85 -26.39
N GLY A 117 -1.75 -9.44 -26.76
CA GLY A 117 -2.96 -10.27 -26.63
C GLY A 117 -3.68 -10.17 -25.28
N ALA A 118 -3.10 -9.51 -24.27
CA ALA A 118 -3.72 -9.34 -22.95
C ALA A 118 -3.55 -7.93 -22.36
N ASN A 119 -3.41 -6.90 -23.21
CA ASN A 119 -3.29 -5.51 -22.76
C ASN A 119 -4.62 -4.93 -22.24
N THR A 120 -5.78 -5.33 -22.80
CA THR A 120 -7.08 -4.78 -22.39
C THR A 120 -7.43 -5.21 -20.95
N GLY A 121 -7.69 -4.21 -20.10
CA GLY A 121 -7.97 -4.36 -18.68
C GLY A 121 -6.76 -4.66 -17.81
N ASN A 122 -5.54 -4.52 -18.35
CA ASN A 122 -4.32 -4.95 -17.70
C ASN A 122 -3.38 -3.81 -17.32
N ILE A 123 -3.25 -3.55 -16.02
CA ILE A 123 -2.28 -2.60 -15.49
C ILE A 123 -0.92 -3.29 -15.30
N GLY A 124 0.01 -2.98 -16.21
CA GLY A 124 1.41 -3.42 -16.13
C GLY A 124 2.34 -2.48 -15.35
N VAL A 125 3.12 -3.06 -14.43
CA VAL A 125 4.23 -2.42 -13.70
C VAL A 125 5.55 -3.08 -14.10
N CYS A 126 6.60 -2.30 -14.36
CA CYS A 126 7.91 -2.83 -14.77
C CYS A 126 9.00 -2.51 -13.74
N LEU A 127 9.62 -3.53 -13.16
CA LEU A 127 10.84 -3.38 -12.37
C LEU A 127 12.04 -3.08 -13.26
N LEU A 128 12.76 -2.00 -12.97
CA LEU A 128 14.02 -1.67 -13.66
C LEU A 128 15.12 -2.60 -13.17
N GLY A 129 15.69 -3.36 -14.10
CA GLY A 129 16.69 -4.38 -13.81
C GLY A 129 16.44 -5.68 -14.58
N CYS A 130 17.31 -6.65 -14.28
CA CYS A 130 17.37 -7.93 -14.95
C CYS A 130 17.51 -9.06 -13.92
N TYR A 131 16.48 -9.91 -13.86
CA TYR A 131 16.21 -10.86 -12.76
C TYR A 131 16.06 -12.32 -13.23
N HIS A 132 16.65 -12.69 -14.36
CA HIS A 132 16.57 -14.00 -15.00
C HIS A 132 17.89 -14.80 -14.91
N PRO A 133 18.28 -15.32 -13.73
CA PRO A 133 19.38 -16.27 -13.66
C PRO A 133 19.05 -17.53 -14.49
N PRO A 134 20.05 -18.28 -15.00
CA PRO A 134 21.49 -18.15 -14.74
C PRO A 134 22.23 -17.22 -15.70
N GLU A 135 21.55 -16.33 -16.43
CA GLU A 135 22.23 -15.42 -17.37
C GLU A 135 23.29 -14.55 -16.65
N GLU A 136 24.49 -14.48 -17.21
CA GLU A 136 25.69 -13.91 -16.57
C GLU A 136 25.55 -12.44 -16.14
N ASN A 137 24.59 -11.69 -16.69
CA ASN A 137 24.35 -10.28 -16.37
C ASN A 137 22.88 -9.98 -16.02
N CYS A 138 22.08 -11.02 -15.75
CA CYS A 138 20.66 -10.90 -15.44
C CYS A 138 20.30 -11.66 -14.16
N PHE A 139 21.02 -11.45 -13.07
CA PHE A 139 20.90 -12.24 -11.85
C PHE A 139 20.47 -11.42 -10.64
N GLN A 140 20.01 -10.18 -10.85
CA GLN A 140 19.61 -9.30 -9.74
C GLN A 140 18.43 -9.90 -8.97
N THR A 141 18.32 -9.54 -7.69
CA THR A 141 17.16 -9.81 -6.83
C THR A 141 16.42 -8.52 -6.52
N MET A 142 15.15 -8.63 -6.14
CA MET A 142 14.34 -7.47 -5.75
C MET A 142 14.88 -6.87 -4.45
N THR A 143 15.05 -5.54 -4.42
CA THR A 143 15.47 -4.83 -3.21
C THR A 143 14.30 -4.64 -2.25
N PRO A 144 14.53 -4.47 -0.94
CA PRO A 144 13.47 -4.10 0.00
C PRO A 144 12.70 -2.84 -0.42
N GLU A 145 13.39 -1.83 -0.93
CA GLU A 145 12.82 -0.56 -1.36
C GLU A 145 11.90 -0.72 -2.58
N SER A 146 12.32 -1.49 -3.59
CA SER A 146 11.44 -1.86 -4.70
C SER A 146 10.24 -2.66 -4.22
N ARG A 147 10.44 -3.64 -3.32
CA ARG A 147 9.37 -4.49 -2.82
C ARG A 147 8.31 -3.68 -2.09
N GLU A 148 8.72 -2.78 -1.20
CA GLU A 148 7.82 -1.85 -0.52
C GLU A 148 7.03 -1.00 -1.52
N SER A 149 7.71 -0.48 -2.55
CA SER A 149 7.07 0.32 -3.60
C SER A 149 6.05 -0.47 -4.42
N ILE A 150 6.35 -1.74 -4.73
CA ILE A 150 5.44 -2.68 -5.39
C ILE A 150 4.22 -2.96 -4.51
N MET A 151 4.42 -3.17 -3.21
CA MET A 151 3.32 -3.36 -2.25
C MET A 151 2.41 -2.14 -2.19
N GLN A 152 2.97 -0.94 -2.01
CA GLN A 152 2.20 0.31 -1.95
C GLN A 152 1.45 0.57 -3.26
N LEU A 153 2.12 0.38 -4.40
CA LEU A 153 1.55 0.64 -5.72
C LEU A 153 0.42 -0.33 -6.07
N PHE A 154 0.65 -1.64 -5.94
CA PHE A 154 -0.42 -2.61 -6.19
C PHE A 154 -1.49 -2.59 -5.10
N GLY A 155 -1.16 -2.20 -3.87
CA GLY A 155 -2.13 -1.94 -2.82
C GLY A 155 -3.12 -0.86 -3.22
N TRP A 156 -2.61 0.30 -3.61
CA TRP A 156 -3.42 1.41 -4.10
C TRP A 156 -4.20 1.04 -5.38
N ILE A 157 -3.57 0.36 -6.35
CA ILE A 157 -4.28 -0.07 -7.57
C ILE A 157 -5.40 -1.04 -7.23
N SER A 158 -5.18 -1.98 -6.30
CA SER A 158 -6.17 -2.98 -5.90
C SER A 158 -7.37 -2.34 -5.25
N ASP A 159 -7.14 -1.40 -4.34
CA ASP A 159 -8.18 -0.61 -3.69
C ASP A 159 -8.94 0.29 -4.68
N ALA A 160 -8.22 1.14 -5.42
CA ALA A 160 -8.82 2.13 -6.33
C ALA A 160 -9.62 1.50 -7.50
N TYR A 161 -9.24 0.30 -7.93
CA TYR A 161 -9.86 -0.39 -9.06
C TYR A 161 -10.57 -1.69 -8.67
N GLN A 162 -10.74 -1.97 -7.38
CA GLN A 162 -11.41 -3.17 -6.85
C GLN A 162 -10.82 -4.48 -7.40
N GLN A 163 -9.49 -4.55 -7.49
CA GLN A 163 -8.79 -5.73 -7.98
C GLN A 163 -8.34 -6.61 -6.83
N ASN A 164 -8.45 -7.93 -7.02
CA ASN A 164 -7.91 -8.88 -6.07
C ASN A 164 -6.39 -9.02 -6.31
N PRO A 165 -5.51 -8.77 -5.31
CA PRO A 165 -4.07 -8.96 -5.45
C PRO A 165 -3.67 -10.36 -5.92
N ALA A 166 -4.47 -11.39 -5.64
CA ALA A 166 -4.25 -12.75 -6.14
C ALA A 166 -4.25 -12.86 -7.67
N SER A 167 -4.84 -11.89 -8.37
CA SER A 167 -4.83 -11.78 -9.84
C SER A 167 -3.51 -11.26 -10.42
N LEU A 168 -2.57 -10.81 -9.58
CA LEU A 168 -1.27 -10.33 -10.02
C LEU A 168 -0.47 -11.45 -10.67
N LEU A 169 -0.17 -11.32 -11.96
CA LEU A 169 0.62 -12.28 -12.74
C LEU A 169 1.99 -11.72 -13.11
N GLY A 170 2.95 -12.61 -13.33
CA GLY A 170 4.12 -12.29 -14.13
C GLY A 170 3.77 -12.35 -15.62
N HIS A 171 4.46 -11.61 -16.47
CA HIS A 171 4.22 -11.66 -17.92
C HIS A 171 4.26 -13.09 -18.47
N ARG A 172 5.18 -13.93 -17.99
CA ARG A 172 5.29 -15.34 -18.39
C ARG A 172 4.02 -16.17 -18.14
N ASP A 173 3.18 -15.80 -17.17
CA ASP A 173 2.00 -16.57 -16.77
C ASP A 173 0.86 -16.50 -17.81
N TYR A 174 0.94 -15.57 -18.78
CA TYR A 174 -0.09 -15.44 -19.81
C TYR A 174 0.03 -16.49 -20.91
N PHE A 175 1.15 -16.48 -21.65
CA PHE A 175 1.33 -17.33 -22.83
C PHE A 175 2.61 -18.19 -22.76
N GLY A 176 3.41 -18.08 -21.71
CA GLY A 176 4.65 -18.84 -21.55
C GLY A 176 5.74 -18.53 -22.58
N THR A 177 5.63 -17.43 -23.34
CA THR A 177 6.54 -17.07 -24.44
C THR A 177 7.66 -16.12 -24.03
N THR A 178 7.78 -15.83 -22.73
CA THR A 178 8.78 -14.91 -22.20
C THR A 178 9.29 -15.39 -20.85
N ALA A 179 10.52 -15.02 -20.51
CA ALA A 179 11.08 -15.19 -19.18
C ALA A 179 10.66 -14.06 -18.21
N CYS A 180 10.03 -12.98 -18.67
CA CYS A 180 9.63 -11.86 -17.81
C CYS A 180 8.63 -12.33 -16.71
N PRO A 181 8.75 -11.94 -15.43
CA PRO A 181 9.62 -10.91 -14.85
C PRO A 181 11.02 -11.40 -14.39
N GLY A 182 11.47 -12.56 -14.86
CA GLY A 182 12.69 -13.23 -14.41
C GLY A 182 12.44 -14.14 -13.21
N ASP A 183 13.24 -15.20 -13.08
CA ASP A 183 13.02 -16.25 -12.06
C ASP A 183 13.09 -15.68 -10.64
N ASN A 184 14.04 -14.78 -10.37
CA ASN A 184 14.20 -14.17 -9.05
C ASN A 184 12.97 -13.36 -8.62
N VAL A 185 12.20 -12.78 -9.55
CA VAL A 185 10.96 -12.04 -9.22
C VAL A 185 9.76 -12.98 -9.27
N TRP A 186 9.71 -13.90 -10.24
CA TRP A 186 8.56 -14.78 -10.45
C TRP A 186 8.29 -15.68 -9.24
N TYR A 187 9.35 -16.24 -8.63
CA TYR A 187 9.21 -17.05 -7.41
C TYR A 187 8.72 -16.25 -6.19
N GLU A 188 8.89 -14.92 -6.18
CA GLU A 188 8.43 -14.06 -5.10
C GLU A 188 6.95 -13.66 -5.24
N LEU A 189 6.34 -13.81 -6.43
CA LEU A 189 4.96 -13.38 -6.70
C LEU A 189 3.94 -13.88 -5.66
N PRO A 190 3.93 -15.16 -5.22
CA PRO A 190 3.02 -15.60 -4.18
C PRO A 190 3.16 -14.81 -2.87
N SER A 191 4.39 -14.51 -2.46
CA SER A 191 4.66 -13.72 -1.24
C SER A 191 4.28 -12.26 -1.44
N ILE A 192 4.57 -11.67 -2.59
CA ILE A 192 4.17 -10.29 -2.92
C ILE A 192 2.65 -10.12 -2.84
N ARG A 193 1.89 -11.11 -3.33
CA ARG A 193 0.41 -11.09 -3.25
C ARG A 193 -0.06 -11.04 -1.79
N ILE A 194 0.55 -11.83 -0.90
CA ILE A 194 0.23 -11.84 0.53
C ILE A 194 0.60 -10.47 1.14
N ASP A 195 1.80 -9.97 0.86
CA ASP A 195 2.26 -8.69 1.38
C ASP A 195 1.33 -7.53 0.96
N ILE A 196 0.81 -7.53 -0.27
CA ILE A 196 -0.17 -6.54 -0.74
C ILE A 196 -1.46 -6.64 0.09
N VAL A 197 -1.97 -7.86 0.32
CA VAL A 197 -3.18 -8.06 1.15
C VAL A 197 -2.93 -7.53 2.57
N ASP A 198 -1.81 -7.91 3.19
CA ASP A 198 -1.46 -7.49 4.54
C ASP A 198 -1.28 -5.96 4.62
N TYR A 199 -0.69 -5.35 3.58
CA TYR A 199 -0.56 -3.90 3.48
C TYR A 199 -1.92 -3.21 3.46
N ILE A 200 -2.87 -3.67 2.62
CA ILE A 200 -4.19 -3.05 2.56
C ILE A 200 -4.98 -3.31 3.86
N GLU A 201 -4.96 -4.53 4.40
CA GLU A 201 -5.58 -4.84 5.69
C GLU A 201 -4.99 -3.97 6.83
N SER A 202 -3.71 -3.60 6.75
CA SER A 202 -3.09 -2.69 7.73
C SER A 202 -3.61 -1.26 7.65
N MET A 203 -4.16 -0.85 6.49
CA MET A 203 -4.80 0.46 6.27
C MET A 203 -6.28 0.47 6.66
N GLU A 204 -6.97 -0.67 6.50
CA GLU A 204 -8.38 -0.84 6.94
C GLU A 204 -8.52 -0.93 8.48
N ILE A 205 -7.44 -1.26 9.18
CA ILE A 205 -7.43 -1.22 10.64
C ILE A 205 -7.25 0.23 11.08
N PRO A 206 -8.25 0.86 11.74
CA PRO A 206 -8.04 2.18 12.31
C PRO A 206 -6.81 2.11 13.23
N PRO A 207 -5.93 3.13 13.24
CA PRO A 207 -4.64 3.09 13.92
C PRO A 207 -4.72 2.84 15.43
N ILE A 208 -5.91 2.76 16.00
CA ILE A 208 -6.22 2.53 17.40
C ILE A 208 -7.30 1.44 17.47
N TYR A 209 -7.02 0.34 18.17
CA TYR A 209 -8.06 -0.58 18.63
C TYR A 209 -8.31 -0.33 20.12
N PHE A 210 -9.47 0.20 20.51
CA PHE A 210 -9.86 0.22 21.93
C PHE A 210 -10.22 -1.20 22.34
N SER A 211 -9.35 -1.86 23.11
CA SER A 211 -9.62 -3.24 23.52
C SER A 211 -10.78 -3.33 24.53
N HIS A 212 -10.98 -2.30 25.37
CA HIS A 212 -12.08 -2.19 26.35
C HIS A 212 -12.40 -0.72 26.70
N SER A 213 -13.62 -0.48 27.21
CA SER A 213 -14.18 0.80 27.66
C SER A 213 -13.22 1.64 28.52
N ALA A 214 -13.31 2.97 28.39
CA ALA A 214 -12.71 3.91 29.33
C ALA A 214 -13.00 3.45 30.78
N TYR A 215 -11.97 3.12 31.57
CA TYR A 215 -12.12 2.47 32.87
C TYR A 215 -11.31 3.15 33.98
N PRO A 216 -11.86 3.32 35.18
CA PRO A 216 -13.28 3.11 35.52
C PRO A 216 -14.17 4.13 34.80
N ASN A 217 -15.43 3.77 34.51
CA ASN A 217 -16.45 4.70 34.04
C ASN A 217 -17.82 4.19 34.50
N PRO A 218 -18.50 4.87 35.44
CA PRO A 218 -18.17 6.19 36.01
C PRO A 218 -16.85 6.25 36.80
N PHE A 219 -16.22 7.43 36.88
CA PHE A 219 -14.96 7.66 37.60
C PHE A 219 -15.02 8.85 38.57
N SER A 220 -14.19 8.84 39.61
CA SER A 220 -14.08 9.95 40.58
C SER A 220 -12.71 10.62 40.66
N ASN A 221 -11.64 9.88 40.34
CA ASN A 221 -10.26 10.39 40.33
C ASN A 221 -9.70 10.48 38.92
N GLN A 222 -9.71 9.36 38.19
CA GLN A 222 -9.23 9.29 36.82
C GLN A 222 -9.96 8.21 36.03
N VAL A 223 -9.99 8.38 34.71
CA VAL A 223 -10.39 7.37 33.74
C VAL A 223 -9.21 7.07 32.82
N ILE A 224 -9.04 5.79 32.45
CA ILE A 224 -7.96 5.31 31.59
C ILE A 224 -8.56 4.80 30.28
N PHE A 225 -7.97 5.21 29.17
CA PHE A 225 -8.24 4.73 27.83
C PHE A 225 -7.11 3.79 27.42
N SER A 226 -7.43 2.51 27.21
CA SER A 226 -6.46 1.49 26.79
C SER A 226 -6.65 1.16 25.33
N PHE A 227 -5.57 1.15 24.56
CA PHE A 227 -5.59 0.86 23.13
C PHE A 227 -4.30 0.19 22.66
N GLU A 228 -4.39 -0.57 21.57
CA GLU A 228 -3.25 -1.20 20.90
C GLU A 228 -2.93 -0.47 19.60
N LEU A 229 -1.64 -0.18 19.37
CA LEU A 229 -1.11 0.40 18.14
C LEU A 229 -0.31 -0.65 17.39
N LYS A 230 -0.68 -0.95 16.14
CA LYS A 230 0.12 -1.84 15.29
C LYS A 230 1.37 -1.16 14.74
N ASN A 231 1.26 0.13 14.44
CA ASN A 231 2.34 0.96 13.89
C ASN A 231 2.46 2.26 14.69
N ALA A 232 3.60 2.94 14.55
CA ALA A 232 3.79 4.23 15.19
C ALA A 232 2.80 5.26 14.62
N ALA A 233 2.07 5.95 15.49
CA ALA A 233 1.05 6.92 15.09
C ALA A 233 0.95 8.09 16.07
N ASN A 234 0.46 9.23 15.58
CA ASN A 234 0.07 10.35 16.42
C ASN A 234 -1.36 10.11 16.89
N ILE A 235 -1.54 9.85 18.18
CA ILE A 235 -2.87 9.65 18.76
C ILE A 235 -3.23 10.82 19.66
N SER A 236 -4.44 11.34 19.47
CA SER A 236 -5.09 12.27 20.39
C SER A 236 -6.48 11.80 20.79
N ILE A 237 -6.87 12.07 22.03
CA ILE A 237 -8.24 11.96 22.52
C ILE A 237 -8.66 13.34 23.02
N ASP A 238 -9.61 13.95 22.32
CA ASP A 238 -10.22 15.21 22.73
C ASP A 238 -11.44 14.92 23.61
N ILE A 239 -11.58 15.65 24.71
CA ILE A 239 -12.69 15.51 25.64
C ILE A 239 -13.58 16.74 25.54
N TYR A 240 -14.89 16.50 25.44
CA TYR A 240 -15.93 17.50 25.26
C TYR A 240 -16.93 17.45 26.41
N ASP A 241 -17.49 18.61 26.76
CA ASP A 241 -18.63 18.70 27.65
C ASP A 241 -19.97 18.45 26.92
N LEU A 242 -21.09 18.48 27.66
CA LEU A 242 -22.44 18.30 27.11
C LEU A 242 -22.86 19.34 26.06
N LEU A 243 -22.17 20.48 26.00
CA LEU A 243 -22.43 21.53 25.01
C LEU A 243 -21.52 21.39 23.78
N GLY A 244 -20.71 20.33 23.71
CA GLY A 244 -19.76 20.11 22.62
C GLY A 244 -18.53 21.02 22.69
N ARG A 245 -18.25 21.66 23.85
CA ARG A 245 -17.05 22.47 24.02
C ARG A 245 -15.89 21.55 24.40
N LYS A 246 -14.77 21.67 23.70
CA LYS A 246 -13.55 20.95 24.04
C LYS A 246 -13.00 21.46 25.38
N VAL A 247 -12.77 20.54 26.32
CA VAL A 247 -12.25 20.84 27.66
C VAL A 247 -10.84 20.29 27.89
N LYS A 248 -10.45 19.23 27.19
CA LYS A 248 -9.13 18.60 27.34
C LYS A 248 -8.67 18.01 26.01
N SER A 249 -7.36 18.03 25.77
CA SER A 249 -6.72 17.19 24.76
C SER A 249 -5.69 16.27 25.42
N LEU A 250 -5.81 14.96 25.19
CA LEU A 250 -4.86 13.94 25.64
C LEU A 250 -4.07 13.43 24.45
N GLY A 251 -2.76 13.18 24.62
CA GLY A 251 -1.92 12.61 23.56
C GLY A 251 -1.63 13.62 22.46
N ASN A 252 -0.35 14.00 22.33
CA ASN A 252 0.13 14.86 21.24
C ASN A 252 1.61 14.59 20.96
N LYS A 253 1.96 13.30 20.89
CA LYS A 253 3.31 12.82 20.62
C LYS A 253 3.23 11.56 19.77
N SER A 254 4.23 11.35 18.91
CA SER A 254 4.41 10.09 18.18
C SER A 254 4.57 8.95 19.17
N ILE A 255 3.65 7.99 19.15
CA ILE A 255 3.68 6.81 20.01
C ILE A 255 4.11 5.62 19.16
N GLY A 256 5.03 4.80 19.66
CA GLY A 256 5.45 3.56 18.98
C GLY A 256 4.40 2.45 19.05
N PRO A 257 4.60 1.34 18.32
CA PRO A 257 3.69 0.20 18.34
C PRO A 257 3.63 -0.45 19.74
N GLY A 258 2.49 -1.09 20.05
CA GLY A 258 2.25 -1.85 21.27
C GLY A 258 1.00 -1.41 22.05
N ASN A 259 0.85 -1.96 23.26
CA ASN A 259 -0.22 -1.63 24.19
C ASN A 259 0.06 -0.29 24.87
N MET A 260 -0.89 0.63 24.79
CA MET A 260 -0.77 2.00 25.27
C MET A 260 -1.96 2.39 26.13
N SER A 261 -1.76 3.41 26.97
CA SER A 261 -2.85 4.02 27.71
C SER A 261 -2.69 5.53 27.85
N LEU A 262 -3.83 6.23 27.82
CA LEU A 262 -3.96 7.64 28.16
C LEU A 262 -4.90 7.78 29.35
N SER A 263 -4.65 8.73 30.25
CA SER A 263 -5.52 8.96 31.40
C SER A 263 -6.01 10.40 31.47
N TRP A 264 -7.22 10.55 32.01
CA TRP A 264 -7.80 11.85 32.31
C TRP A 264 -8.21 11.92 33.77
N ASP A 265 -7.76 12.98 34.47
CA ASP A 265 -8.01 13.22 35.89
C ASP A 265 -9.18 14.18 36.15
N GLY A 266 -9.95 14.50 35.10
CA GLY A 266 -11.10 15.38 35.19
C GLY A 266 -10.80 16.88 35.22
N LYS A 267 -9.57 17.28 34.86
CA LYS A 267 -9.21 18.69 34.69
C LYS A 267 -9.25 19.12 33.23
N ASN A 268 -9.41 20.42 32.98
CA ASN A 268 -9.27 20.99 31.64
C ASN A 268 -7.79 21.18 31.24
N ASP A 269 -7.55 21.77 30.07
CA ASP A 269 -6.19 22.11 29.59
C ASP A 269 -5.49 23.17 30.46
N LEU A 270 -6.24 23.99 31.21
CA LEU A 270 -5.70 24.96 32.17
C LEU A 270 -5.36 24.33 33.54
N GLY A 271 -5.64 23.03 33.73
CA GLY A 271 -5.42 22.34 35.00
C GLY A 271 -6.52 22.58 36.05
N GLU A 272 -7.63 23.20 35.66
CA GLU A 272 -8.76 23.45 36.55
C GLU A 272 -9.65 22.21 36.62
N LYS A 273 -10.10 21.86 37.83
CA LYS A 273 -11.01 20.73 38.03
C LYS A 273 -12.39 21.07 37.47
N LEU A 274 -12.90 20.19 36.61
CA LEU A 274 -14.22 20.37 36.02
C LEU A 274 -15.33 19.89 36.96
N SER A 275 -16.56 20.26 36.61
CA SER A 275 -17.76 19.84 37.35
C SER A 275 -18.05 18.36 37.14
N ASN A 276 -18.74 17.74 38.09
CA ASN A 276 -19.31 16.41 37.87
C ASN A 276 -20.30 16.45 36.71
N GLY A 277 -20.45 15.31 36.03
CA GLY A 277 -21.41 15.19 34.95
C GLY A 277 -20.92 14.31 33.82
N MET A 278 -21.56 14.50 32.69
CA MET A 278 -21.30 13.71 31.49
C MET A 278 -20.33 14.45 30.58
N TYR A 279 -19.39 13.69 30.01
CA TYR A 279 -18.42 14.15 29.04
C TYR A 279 -18.34 13.15 27.89
N PHE A 280 -17.76 13.56 26.77
CA PHE A 280 -17.54 12.70 25.61
C PHE A 280 -16.07 12.74 25.24
N ALA A 281 -15.42 11.58 25.22
CA ALA A 281 -14.10 11.43 24.64
C ALA A 281 -14.25 11.07 23.16
N GLN A 282 -13.66 11.88 22.30
CA GLN A 282 -13.54 11.64 20.88
C GLN A 282 -12.08 11.29 20.58
N PRO A 283 -11.79 10.03 20.23
CA PRO A 283 -10.54 9.67 19.56
C PRO A 283 -10.43 10.46 18.26
N ASP A 284 -9.20 10.75 17.80
CA ASP A 284 -8.88 11.54 16.58
C ASP A 284 -10.04 11.68 15.59
N LYS A 285 -10.37 12.91 15.20
CA LYS A 285 -11.53 13.20 14.32
C LYS A 285 -11.45 12.52 12.95
N ASN A 286 -10.24 12.12 12.53
CA ASN A 286 -10.02 11.38 11.29
C ASN A 286 -10.08 9.86 11.48
N SER A 287 -10.25 9.38 12.72
CA SER A 287 -10.44 7.96 13.02
C SER A 287 -11.92 7.59 12.96
N ASN A 288 -12.24 6.43 12.39
CA ASN A 288 -13.59 5.86 12.35
C ASN A 288 -14.09 5.36 13.73
N LEU A 289 -13.54 5.88 14.83
CA LEU A 289 -13.80 5.39 16.18
C LEU A 289 -14.99 6.11 16.80
N GLU A 290 -15.87 5.34 17.44
CA GLU A 290 -17.04 5.90 18.12
C GLU A 290 -16.64 6.76 19.33
N MET A 291 -17.42 7.83 19.58
CA MET A 291 -17.26 8.63 20.79
C MET A 291 -17.59 7.82 22.04
N VAL A 292 -16.74 7.96 23.06
CA VAL A 292 -16.92 7.31 24.35
C VAL A 292 -17.58 8.26 25.34
N LYS A 293 -18.77 7.90 25.80
CA LYS A 293 -19.47 8.62 26.88
C LYS A 293 -18.79 8.36 28.23
N LEU A 294 -18.47 9.42 28.96
CA LEU A 294 -17.84 9.40 30.28
C LEU A 294 -18.79 9.97 31.33
N VAL A 295 -18.76 9.41 32.54
CA VAL A 295 -19.51 9.91 33.70
C VAL A 295 -18.53 10.19 34.84
N MET A 296 -18.36 11.47 35.17
CA MET A 296 -17.53 11.92 36.29
C MET A 296 -18.38 12.13 37.54
N MET A 297 -17.97 11.52 38.63
CA MET A 297 -18.62 11.60 39.94
C MET A 297 -17.68 12.25 40.96
N LYS A 298 -18.25 12.80 42.04
CA LYS A 298 -17.45 13.16 43.22
C LYS A 298 -17.23 11.91 44.08
N ASN A 299 -16.05 11.85 44.71
CA ASN A 299 -15.97 11.29 46.05
C ASN A 299 -16.53 12.32 47.04
#